data_AF-A0A7X5IB05-F1
#
_entry.id   AF-A0A7X5IB05-F1
#
_cell.length_a   1.000
_cell.length_b   1.000
_cell.length_c   1.000
_cell.angle_alpha   90.00
_cell.angle_beta   90.00
_cell.angle_gamma   90.00
#
_symmetry.space_group_name_H-M   'P 1'
#
loop_
_entity.id
_entity.type
_entity.pdbx_description
1 polymer ?
#
loop_
_entity_poly.entity_id
_entity_poly.type
_entity_poly.pdbx_seq_one_letter_code
_entity_poly.pdbx_strand_id
1 'polypeptide(L)'
;MIRKEEFEDGIKSNNKLAENVHMVRFIEICSLTNRAIFYFENVEFLDSINLFHKAEKNIDAEMKIIDEKVILNTYYGKIKEVVSLYILFIQIINSLKNIFSDNIMIERIEEKIEKLNKIRFILYIREDGDFTYEYKKLILLYVEYLYAILNHIFNDNGNADGINFNIEKICLNKTNYVKSNLLNCLFELKQIEESYKENKGLQIFDNDYKKIYINKLKEASNNFCINMKKVNLSFNVYNDKVCVKNTEFCNLIIRAIHQMKLHRPDYVRNYIANSSIALQEEDFRDTIGFFFSAIFYVSSEEWRKEGRTDLIIKMNDNGQKIIEFKIWGRNDYKEVVQQVTERYLTEFDSDGYIIMVNGNKKSIKDKYIEYITNENAGYIDNSLNYYTISNFEYYETRHRTAFSEYRIYHFIYNIFD
;
A
#
# COMPACT_ATOMS: atom_id res chain seq x y z
N MET A 1 9.78 -38.07 4.09
CA MET A 1 8.61 -38.27 3.21
C MET A 1 7.43 -38.59 4.13
N ILE A 2 6.75 -37.54 4.62
CA ILE A 2 5.64 -37.66 5.58
C ILE A 2 4.37 -37.94 4.77
N ARG A 3 3.61 -38.96 5.17
CA ARG A 3 2.51 -39.52 4.38
C ARG A 3 1.28 -38.61 4.46
N LYS A 4 0.68 -38.38 3.30
CA LYS A 4 -0.50 -37.54 3.05
C LYS A 4 -1.70 -37.81 4.00
N GLU A 5 -1.80 -39.02 4.52
CA GLU A 5 -2.87 -39.47 5.42
C GLU A 5 -2.77 -38.85 6.84
N GLU A 6 -1.58 -38.56 7.35
CA GLU A 6 -1.43 -37.88 8.65
C GLU A 6 -1.83 -36.39 8.59
N PHE A 7 -1.81 -35.81 7.39
CA PHE A 7 -2.25 -34.43 7.14
C PHE A 7 -3.77 -34.33 7.03
N GLU A 8 -4.44 -35.37 6.50
CA GLU A 8 -5.89 -35.39 6.28
C GLU A 8 -6.69 -35.66 7.56
N ASP A 9 -6.14 -36.42 8.52
CA ASP A 9 -6.79 -36.67 9.82
C ASP A 9 -6.61 -35.50 10.82
N GLY A 10 -5.55 -34.70 10.69
CA GLY A 10 -5.37 -33.46 11.46
C GLY A 10 -6.32 -32.32 11.06
N ILE A 11 -6.91 -32.38 9.86
CA ILE A 11 -7.80 -31.35 9.29
C ILE A 11 -9.23 -31.48 9.82
N LYS A 12 -9.67 -32.66 10.26
CA LYS A 12 -11.07 -32.91 10.67
C LYS A 12 -11.45 -32.37 12.05
N SER A 13 -10.52 -31.88 12.86
CA SER A 13 -10.76 -31.57 14.28
C SER A 13 -10.84 -30.08 14.64
N ASN A 14 -10.70 -29.13 13.70
CA ASN A 14 -10.58 -27.71 14.08
C ASN A 14 -11.30 -26.75 13.13
N ASN A 15 -12.54 -26.37 13.47
CA ASN A 15 -13.35 -25.38 12.73
C ASN A 15 -12.66 -23.99 12.58
N LYS A 16 -11.61 -23.69 13.36
CA LYS A 16 -10.79 -22.47 13.23
C LYS A 16 -9.76 -22.52 12.11
N LEU A 17 -9.38 -23.71 11.61
CA LEU A 17 -8.32 -23.86 10.62
C LEU A 17 -8.76 -23.42 9.21
N ALA A 18 -10.01 -23.72 8.83
CA ALA A 18 -10.59 -23.25 7.57
C ALA A 18 -10.67 -21.72 7.52
N GLU A 19 -11.01 -21.05 8.63
CA GLU A 19 -11.01 -19.58 8.70
C GLU A 19 -9.60 -19.01 8.56
N ASN A 20 -8.60 -19.67 9.16
CA ASN A 20 -7.20 -19.27 9.04
C ASN A 20 -6.67 -19.40 7.61
N VAL A 21 -7.08 -20.42 6.86
CA VAL A 21 -6.68 -20.59 5.45
C VAL A 21 -7.21 -19.45 4.57
N HIS A 22 -8.48 -19.09 4.72
CA HIS A 22 -9.06 -17.97 3.96
C HIS A 22 -8.46 -16.62 4.36
N MET A 23 -8.13 -16.43 5.64
CA MET A 23 -7.40 -15.24 6.09
C MET A 23 -5.98 -15.17 5.51
N VAL A 24 -5.27 -16.28 5.42
CA VAL A 24 -3.95 -16.33 4.76
C VAL A 24 -4.08 -15.99 3.28
N ARG A 25 -5.06 -16.57 2.57
CA ARG A 25 -5.31 -16.24 1.16
C ARG A 25 -5.73 -14.78 0.96
N PHE A 26 -6.50 -14.22 1.88
CA PHE A 26 -6.84 -12.80 1.89
C PHE A 26 -5.58 -11.93 2.02
N ILE A 27 -4.68 -12.24 2.97
CA ILE A 27 -3.41 -11.54 3.14
C ILE A 27 -2.54 -11.66 1.88
N GLU A 28 -2.45 -12.84 1.27
CA GLU A 28 -1.74 -13.06 0.01
C GLU A 28 -2.30 -12.20 -1.13
N ILE A 29 -3.63 -12.08 -1.23
CA ILE A 29 -4.31 -11.24 -2.22
C ILE A 29 -4.04 -9.74 -1.97
N CYS A 30 -4.12 -9.28 -0.72
CA CYS A 30 -3.77 -7.91 -0.34
C CYS A 30 -2.31 -7.59 -0.71
N SER A 31 -1.41 -8.51 -0.36
CA SER A 31 0.02 -8.42 -0.64
C SER A 31 0.32 -8.36 -2.13
N LEU A 32 -0.32 -9.24 -2.91
CA LEU A 32 -0.21 -9.25 -4.36
C LEU A 32 -0.70 -7.94 -4.98
N THR A 33 -1.81 -7.42 -4.47
CA THR A 33 -2.39 -6.14 -4.92
C THR A 33 -1.48 -4.97 -4.57
N ASN A 34 -0.92 -4.92 -3.36
CA ASN A 34 0.04 -3.89 -2.95
C ASN A 34 1.31 -3.91 -3.79
N ARG A 35 1.85 -5.10 -4.10
CA ARG A 35 2.97 -5.23 -5.04
C ARG A 35 2.61 -4.71 -6.43
N ALA A 36 1.42 -5.03 -6.92
CA ALA A 36 0.94 -4.54 -8.21
C ALA A 36 0.83 -3.00 -8.24
N ILE A 37 0.35 -2.39 -7.15
CA ILE A 37 0.33 -0.92 -6.96
C ILE A 37 1.75 -0.36 -6.93
N PHE A 38 2.66 -0.96 -6.16
CA PHE A 38 4.06 -0.52 -6.12
C PHE A 38 4.70 -0.51 -7.52
N TYR A 39 4.51 -1.57 -8.30
CA TYR A 39 5.01 -1.62 -9.69
C TYR A 39 4.31 -0.60 -10.60
N PHE A 40 3.01 -0.34 -10.39
CA PHE A 40 2.27 0.69 -11.12
C PHE A 40 2.86 2.10 -10.88
N GLU A 41 3.16 2.42 -9.63
CA GLU A 41 3.75 3.71 -9.23
C GLU A 41 5.18 3.85 -9.77
N ASN A 42 5.95 2.75 -9.81
CA ASN A 42 7.38 2.74 -10.10
C ASN A 42 7.79 2.30 -11.53
N VAL A 43 6.83 2.20 -12.47
CA VAL A 43 7.01 2.12 -13.96
C VAL A 43 6.95 0.70 -14.59
N GLU A 44 7.00 -0.39 -13.84
CA GLU A 44 6.89 -1.75 -14.41
C GLU A 44 5.43 -2.15 -14.71
N PHE A 45 4.84 -1.54 -15.74
CA PHE A 45 3.41 -1.71 -16.07
C PHE A 45 3.03 -3.14 -16.44
N LEU A 46 3.92 -3.87 -17.09
CA LEU A 46 3.67 -5.26 -17.48
C LEU A 46 3.62 -6.17 -16.23
N ASP A 47 4.55 -5.99 -15.31
CA ASP A 47 4.56 -6.73 -14.05
C ASP A 47 3.37 -6.34 -13.17
N SER A 48 3.06 -5.04 -13.11
CA SER A 48 1.88 -4.52 -12.42
C SER A 48 0.58 -5.14 -12.93
N ILE A 49 0.31 -5.13 -14.25
CA ILE A 49 -0.95 -5.66 -14.80
C ILE A 49 -1.05 -7.19 -14.63
N ASN A 50 0.06 -7.91 -14.78
CA ASN A 50 0.10 -9.35 -14.56
C ASN A 50 -0.24 -9.71 -13.10
N LEU A 51 0.26 -8.92 -12.15
CA LEU A 51 -0.04 -9.09 -10.73
C LEU A 51 -1.49 -8.73 -10.40
N PHE A 52 -2.04 -7.66 -10.98
CA PHE A 52 -3.46 -7.32 -10.80
C PHE A 52 -4.40 -8.40 -11.35
N HIS A 53 -4.16 -8.94 -12.56
CA HIS A 53 -4.95 -10.05 -13.08
C HIS A 53 -4.82 -11.33 -12.24
N LYS A 54 -3.63 -11.59 -11.69
CA LYS A 54 -3.44 -12.69 -10.76
C LYS A 54 -4.23 -12.46 -9.46
N ALA A 55 -4.29 -11.23 -8.96
CA ALA A 55 -5.07 -10.88 -7.78
C ALA A 55 -6.58 -11.04 -8.04
N GLU A 56 -7.08 -10.51 -9.15
CA GLU A 56 -8.47 -10.66 -9.60
C GLU A 56 -8.90 -12.13 -9.67
N LYS A 57 -8.08 -12.97 -10.32
CA LYS A 57 -8.34 -14.42 -10.41
C LYS A 57 -8.40 -15.09 -9.04
N ASN A 58 -7.51 -14.71 -8.12
CA ASN A 58 -7.49 -15.27 -6.77
C ASN A 58 -8.69 -14.80 -5.95
N ILE A 59 -9.10 -13.54 -6.08
CA ILE A 59 -10.30 -12.99 -5.43
C ILE A 59 -11.54 -13.75 -5.92
N ASP A 60 -11.70 -13.92 -7.23
CA ASP A 60 -12.83 -14.65 -7.81
C ASP A 60 -12.88 -16.12 -7.36
N ALA A 61 -11.71 -16.75 -7.19
CA ALA A 61 -11.64 -18.10 -6.65
C ALA A 61 -12.10 -18.16 -5.19
N GLU A 62 -11.67 -17.22 -4.35
CA GLU A 62 -12.06 -17.17 -2.93
C GLU A 62 -13.54 -16.81 -2.74
N MET A 63 -14.05 -15.83 -3.49
CA MET A 63 -15.45 -15.42 -3.42
C MET A 63 -16.43 -16.55 -3.81
N LYS A 64 -16.02 -17.48 -4.69
CA LYS A 64 -16.81 -18.68 -5.04
C LYS A 64 -16.87 -19.73 -3.95
N ILE A 65 -15.90 -19.74 -3.03
CA ILE A 65 -15.80 -20.73 -1.95
C ILE A 65 -16.50 -20.19 -0.69
N ILE A 66 -16.50 -18.88 -0.48
CA ILE A 66 -16.98 -18.22 0.73
C ILE A 66 -18.42 -17.69 0.51
N ASP A 67 -19.38 -18.60 0.32
CA ASP A 67 -20.80 -18.23 0.29
C ASP A 67 -21.38 -17.98 1.70
N GLU A 68 -20.68 -18.38 2.77
CA GLU A 68 -21.24 -18.40 4.14
C GLU A 68 -20.62 -17.39 5.15
N LYS A 69 -19.67 -16.52 4.76
CA LYS A 69 -19.06 -15.54 5.69
C LYS A 69 -19.16 -14.10 5.20
N VAL A 70 -20.23 -13.43 5.65
CA VAL A 70 -20.62 -12.04 5.32
C VAL A 70 -19.46 -11.03 5.39
N ILE A 71 -18.53 -11.20 6.35
CA ILE A 71 -17.44 -10.24 6.59
C ILE A 71 -16.34 -10.32 5.52
N LEU A 72 -15.81 -11.52 5.24
CA LEU A 72 -14.73 -11.69 4.25
C LEU A 72 -15.20 -11.39 2.83
N ASN A 73 -16.44 -11.75 2.49
CA ASN A 73 -17.01 -11.46 1.18
C ASN A 73 -17.10 -9.93 0.92
N THR A 74 -17.47 -9.16 1.96
CA THR A 74 -17.45 -7.69 1.90
C THR A 74 -16.04 -7.15 1.63
N TYR A 75 -15.02 -7.71 2.29
CA TYR A 75 -13.64 -7.28 2.07
C TYR A 75 -13.14 -7.64 0.68
N TYR A 76 -13.36 -8.88 0.22
CA TYR A 76 -13.01 -9.29 -1.14
C TYR A 76 -13.69 -8.43 -2.20
N GLY A 77 -14.95 -8.03 -2.00
CA GLY A 77 -15.64 -7.06 -2.85
C GLY A 77 -14.89 -5.73 -2.96
N LYS A 78 -14.51 -5.14 -1.82
CA LYS A 78 -13.71 -3.89 -1.79
C LYS A 78 -12.36 -4.06 -2.49
N ILE A 79 -11.68 -5.19 -2.29
CA ILE A 79 -10.41 -5.47 -2.96
C ILE A 79 -10.60 -5.56 -4.48
N LYS A 80 -11.64 -6.27 -4.91
CA LYS A 80 -11.96 -6.44 -6.32
C LYS A 80 -12.19 -5.09 -6.99
N GLU A 81 -12.94 -4.18 -6.35
CA GLU A 81 -13.16 -2.83 -6.86
C GLU A 81 -11.84 -2.08 -7.11
N VAL A 82 -10.91 -2.12 -6.15
CA VAL A 82 -9.58 -1.51 -6.26
C VAL A 82 -8.75 -2.14 -7.38
N VAL A 83 -8.65 -3.48 -7.41
CA VAL A 83 -7.91 -4.21 -8.45
C VAL A 83 -8.43 -3.86 -9.85
N SER A 84 -9.75 -3.94 -10.05
CA SER A 84 -10.36 -3.59 -11.32
C SER A 84 -10.14 -2.11 -11.68
N LEU A 85 -10.00 -1.21 -10.71
CA LEU A 85 -9.75 0.22 -10.96
C LEU A 85 -8.31 0.47 -11.42
N TYR A 86 -7.33 -0.16 -10.80
CA TYR A 86 -5.94 -0.06 -11.26
C TYR A 86 -5.72 -0.71 -12.64
N ILE A 87 -6.38 -1.84 -12.94
CA ILE A 87 -6.39 -2.42 -14.29
C ILE A 87 -6.89 -1.38 -15.31
N LEU A 88 -7.99 -0.70 -14.99
CA LEU A 88 -8.53 0.37 -15.82
C LEU A 88 -7.56 1.56 -15.94
N PHE A 89 -6.88 1.97 -14.87
CA PHE A 89 -5.86 3.03 -14.95
C PHE A 89 -4.73 2.66 -15.89
N ILE A 90 -4.24 1.41 -15.82
CA ILE A 90 -3.20 0.91 -16.72
C ILE A 90 -3.69 0.91 -18.16
N GLN A 91 -4.93 0.45 -18.41
CA GLN A 91 -5.54 0.49 -19.74
C GLN A 91 -5.60 1.92 -20.29
N ILE A 92 -6.06 2.88 -19.49
CA ILE A 92 -6.14 4.30 -19.87
C ILE A 92 -4.74 4.85 -20.19
N ILE A 93 -3.76 4.64 -19.31
CA ILE A 93 -2.38 5.11 -19.50
C ILE A 93 -1.79 4.52 -20.78
N ASN A 94 -1.93 3.21 -21.00
CA ASN A 94 -1.41 2.55 -22.19
C ASN A 94 -2.11 3.05 -23.45
N SER A 95 -3.42 3.25 -23.41
CA SER A 95 -4.16 3.80 -24.54
C SER A 95 -3.77 5.25 -24.85
N LEU A 96 -3.61 6.12 -23.85
CA LEU A 96 -3.15 7.50 -24.05
C LEU A 96 -1.75 7.52 -24.64
N LYS A 97 -0.82 6.73 -24.10
CA LYS A 97 0.53 6.58 -24.68
C LYS A 97 0.49 6.13 -26.14
N ASN A 98 -0.35 5.14 -26.46
CA ASN A 98 -0.51 4.63 -27.83
C ASN A 98 -1.22 5.63 -28.76
N ILE A 99 -2.06 6.52 -28.23
CA ILE A 99 -2.68 7.59 -29.01
C ILE A 99 -1.59 8.59 -29.45
N PHE A 100 -0.67 8.93 -28.55
CA PHE A 100 0.37 9.93 -28.77
C PHE A 100 1.77 9.36 -29.13
N SER A 101 1.88 8.07 -29.44
CA SER A 101 3.17 7.40 -29.69
C SER A 101 3.81 7.74 -31.04
N ASP A 102 3.00 8.08 -32.05
CA ASP A 102 3.45 8.12 -33.45
C ASP A 102 3.67 9.55 -33.94
N ASN A 103 4.75 9.79 -34.71
CA ASN A 103 5.03 11.06 -35.37
C ASN A 103 4.05 11.39 -36.52
N ILE A 104 3.21 10.42 -36.91
CA ILE A 104 2.21 10.50 -37.97
C ILE A 104 0.79 10.59 -37.36
N MET A 105 0.67 11.34 -36.25
CA MET A 105 -0.56 11.36 -35.45
C MET A 105 -1.77 11.94 -36.22
N ILE A 106 -1.53 12.88 -37.13
CA ILE A 106 -2.58 13.56 -37.92
C ILE A 106 -3.25 12.58 -38.90
N GLU A 107 -2.50 11.66 -39.53
CA GLU A 107 -3.04 10.77 -40.58
C GLU A 107 -3.93 9.65 -40.04
N ARG A 108 -3.90 9.37 -38.73
CA ARG A 108 -4.69 8.29 -38.10
C ARG A 108 -5.61 8.80 -37.00
N ILE A 109 -5.91 10.09 -36.99
CA ILE A 109 -6.58 10.74 -35.87
C ILE A 109 -7.98 10.16 -35.59
N GLU A 110 -8.72 9.79 -36.63
CA GLU A 110 -10.05 9.16 -36.49
C GLU A 110 -9.98 7.84 -35.73
N GLU A 111 -9.02 6.96 -36.06
CA GLU A 111 -8.78 5.70 -35.36
C GLU A 111 -8.42 5.94 -33.88
N LYS A 112 -7.61 6.98 -33.60
CA LYS A 112 -7.24 7.34 -32.23
C LYS A 112 -8.43 7.92 -31.45
N ILE A 113 -9.29 8.74 -32.07
CA ILE A 113 -10.53 9.27 -31.48
C ILE A 113 -11.50 8.12 -31.15
N GLU A 114 -11.62 7.12 -32.02
CA GLU A 114 -12.45 5.94 -31.77
C GLU A 114 -11.95 5.14 -30.55
N LYS A 115 -10.63 4.95 -30.43
CA LYS A 115 -10.00 4.30 -29.26
C LYS A 115 -10.29 5.06 -27.96
N LEU A 116 -10.23 6.40 -27.99
CA LEU A 116 -10.59 7.23 -26.84
C LEU A 116 -12.07 7.13 -26.48
N ASN A 117 -12.96 7.04 -27.48
CA ASN A 117 -14.39 6.85 -27.27
C ASN A 117 -14.71 5.49 -26.61
N LYS A 118 -13.97 4.42 -26.95
CA LYS A 118 -14.10 3.11 -26.28
C LYS A 118 -13.77 3.19 -24.79
N ILE A 119 -12.71 3.90 -24.44
CA ILE A 119 -12.32 4.14 -23.04
C ILE A 119 -13.42 4.92 -22.30
N ARG A 120 -13.95 5.98 -22.93
CA ARG A 120 -15.06 6.76 -22.38
C ARG A 120 -16.27 5.88 -22.07
N PHE A 121 -16.63 4.98 -22.99
CA PHE A 121 -17.76 4.07 -22.78
C PHE A 121 -17.51 3.09 -21.63
N ILE A 122 -16.31 2.51 -21.52
CA ILE A 122 -15.91 1.64 -20.40
C ILE A 122 -16.03 2.37 -19.06
N LEU A 123 -15.60 3.64 -19.00
CA LEU A 123 -15.74 4.47 -17.81
C LEU A 123 -17.21 4.76 -17.46
N TYR A 124 -18.07 4.93 -18.46
CA TYR A 124 -19.48 5.28 -18.24
C TYR A 124 -20.30 4.11 -17.68
N ILE A 125 -20.13 2.91 -18.24
CA ILE A 125 -20.94 1.72 -17.90
C ILE A 125 -20.56 1.04 -16.59
N ARG A 126 -19.40 1.39 -16.02
CA ARG A 126 -18.90 0.76 -14.81
C ARG A 126 -19.67 1.24 -13.58
N GLU A 127 -20.25 0.34 -12.79
CA GLU A 127 -20.95 0.72 -11.56
C GLU A 127 -20.01 1.36 -10.52
N ASP A 128 -20.54 2.33 -9.77
CA ASP A 128 -19.80 3.14 -8.81
C ASP A 128 -19.83 2.50 -7.41
N GLY A 129 -18.67 2.15 -6.85
CA GLY A 129 -18.50 2.00 -5.41
C GLY A 129 -18.15 3.37 -4.79
N ASP A 130 -18.71 3.68 -3.60
CA ASP A 130 -18.53 4.97 -2.89
C ASP A 130 -17.06 5.39 -2.78
N PHE A 131 -16.15 4.42 -2.64
CA PHE A 131 -14.71 4.64 -2.47
C PHE A 131 -14.00 5.19 -3.72
N THR A 132 -14.58 4.98 -4.91
CA THR A 132 -13.93 5.22 -6.21
C THR A 132 -14.59 6.30 -7.06
N TYR A 133 -15.79 6.75 -6.65
CA TYR A 133 -16.67 7.65 -7.39
C TYR A 133 -15.99 8.94 -7.85
N GLU A 134 -15.28 9.63 -6.94
CA GLU A 134 -14.73 10.95 -7.23
C GLU A 134 -13.52 10.90 -8.19
N TYR A 135 -12.64 9.90 -8.04
CA TYR A 135 -11.49 9.74 -8.95
C TYR A 135 -11.94 9.29 -10.34
N LYS A 136 -12.89 8.34 -10.41
CA LYS A 136 -13.50 7.93 -11.67
C LYS A 136 -14.12 9.13 -12.41
N LYS A 137 -14.84 10.00 -11.70
CA LYS A 137 -15.46 11.20 -12.28
C LYS A 137 -14.42 12.16 -12.87
N LEU A 138 -13.32 12.41 -12.17
CA LEU A 138 -12.23 13.26 -12.67
C LEU A 138 -11.57 12.66 -13.92
N ILE A 139 -11.33 11.35 -13.92
CA ILE A 139 -10.74 10.63 -15.05
C ILE A 139 -11.69 10.63 -16.26
N LEU A 140 -12.98 10.38 -16.03
CA LEU A 140 -14.01 10.45 -17.06
C LEU A 140 -14.06 11.85 -17.68
N LEU A 141 -14.11 12.90 -16.85
CA LEU A 141 -14.10 14.27 -17.34
C LEU A 141 -12.85 14.58 -18.16
N TYR A 142 -11.68 14.08 -17.75
CA TYR A 142 -10.45 14.29 -18.50
C TYR A 142 -10.52 13.63 -19.88
N VAL A 143 -10.97 12.38 -19.94
CA VAL A 143 -11.13 11.63 -21.20
C VAL A 143 -12.19 12.27 -22.10
N GLU A 144 -13.32 12.72 -21.53
CA GLU A 144 -14.38 13.44 -22.25
C GLU A 144 -13.87 14.76 -22.82
N TYR A 145 -13.09 15.50 -22.03
CA TYR A 145 -12.57 16.78 -22.47
C TYR A 145 -11.54 16.60 -23.59
N LEU A 146 -10.61 15.67 -23.42
CA LEU A 146 -9.64 15.33 -24.45
C LEU A 146 -10.35 14.89 -25.76
N TYR A 147 -11.41 14.08 -25.65
CA TYR A 147 -12.22 13.68 -26.79
C TYR A 147 -12.91 14.87 -27.48
N ALA A 148 -13.49 15.79 -26.70
CA ALA A 148 -14.15 16.98 -27.22
C ALA A 148 -13.15 17.89 -27.95
N ILE A 149 -11.97 18.13 -27.38
CA ILE A 149 -10.93 18.96 -27.99
C ILE A 149 -10.43 18.33 -29.29
N LEU A 150 -10.14 17.02 -29.31
CA LEU A 150 -9.71 16.35 -30.54
C LEU A 150 -10.79 16.44 -31.64
N ASN A 151 -12.07 16.24 -31.32
CA ASN A 151 -13.14 16.44 -32.30
C ASN A 151 -13.30 17.89 -32.74
N HIS A 152 -13.05 18.86 -31.86
CA HIS A 152 -13.08 20.28 -32.22
C HIS A 152 -11.94 20.65 -33.17
N ILE A 153 -10.74 20.11 -32.95
CA ILE A 153 -9.55 20.39 -33.79
C ILE A 153 -9.67 19.74 -35.18
N PHE A 154 -10.21 18.52 -35.27
CA PHE A 154 -10.14 17.73 -36.53
C PHE A 154 -11.47 17.58 -37.26
N ASN A 155 -12.60 17.64 -36.55
CA ASN A 155 -13.92 17.38 -37.13
C ASN A 155 -14.86 18.58 -37.06
N ASP A 156 -14.40 19.73 -36.53
CA ASP A 156 -15.17 20.96 -36.29
C ASP A 156 -16.50 20.78 -35.51
N ASN A 157 -16.70 19.62 -34.88
CA ASN A 157 -17.95 19.19 -34.26
C ASN A 157 -17.84 19.00 -32.73
N GLY A 158 -16.73 19.40 -32.12
CA GLY A 158 -16.53 19.30 -30.66
C GLY A 158 -17.12 20.50 -29.90
N ASN A 159 -17.91 20.22 -28.87
CA ASN A 159 -18.39 21.20 -27.89
C ASN A 159 -17.95 20.78 -26.46
N ALA A 160 -17.20 21.63 -25.78
CA ALA A 160 -16.72 21.39 -24.42
C ALA A 160 -17.42 22.26 -23.35
N ASP A 161 -18.38 23.11 -23.72
CA ASP A 161 -19.00 24.07 -22.79
C ASP A 161 -19.72 23.35 -21.63
N GLY A 162 -20.37 22.21 -21.90
CA GLY A 162 -20.97 21.36 -20.87
C GLY A 162 -19.96 20.68 -19.94
N ILE A 163 -18.72 20.47 -20.40
CA ILE A 163 -17.63 19.88 -19.61
C ILE A 163 -17.04 20.94 -18.67
N ASN A 164 -16.86 22.17 -19.16
CA ASN A 164 -16.38 23.32 -18.38
C ASN A 164 -17.27 23.61 -17.17
N PHE A 165 -18.59 23.58 -17.35
CA PHE A 165 -19.55 23.71 -16.25
C PHE A 165 -19.37 22.63 -15.16
N ASN A 166 -19.09 21.39 -15.56
CA ASN A 166 -18.88 20.29 -14.63
C ASN A 166 -17.55 20.39 -13.86
N ILE A 167 -16.49 20.93 -14.49
CA ILE A 167 -15.21 21.19 -13.83
C ILE A 167 -15.40 22.25 -12.72
N GLU A 168 -16.06 23.36 -13.03
CA GLU A 168 -16.32 24.44 -12.07
C GLU A 168 -17.13 23.97 -10.86
N LYS A 169 -18.11 23.08 -11.08
CA LYS A 169 -18.91 22.48 -9.99
C LYS A 169 -18.08 21.60 -9.05
N ILE A 170 -17.04 20.92 -9.54
CA ILE A 170 -16.17 20.07 -8.72
C ILE A 170 -15.24 20.94 -7.84
N CYS A 171 -14.77 22.08 -8.35
CA CYS A 171 -13.88 23.01 -7.63
C CYS A 171 -14.48 23.56 -6.32
N LEU A 172 -15.80 23.57 -6.18
CA LEU A 172 -16.49 24.11 -5.00
C LEU A 172 -16.48 23.15 -3.79
N ASN A 173 -16.09 21.88 -3.98
CA ASN A 173 -16.02 20.88 -2.92
C ASN A 173 -14.56 20.70 -2.46
N LYS A 174 -14.30 20.66 -1.14
CA LYS A 174 -12.95 20.49 -0.55
C LYS A 174 -12.16 19.35 -1.22
N THR A 175 -11.07 19.68 -1.93
CA THR A 175 -10.21 18.72 -2.63
C THR A 175 -9.00 18.32 -1.79
N ASN A 176 -8.59 17.04 -1.84
CA ASN A 176 -7.30 16.60 -1.33
C ASN A 176 -6.16 16.85 -2.35
N TYR A 177 -4.89 16.68 -1.94
CA TYR A 177 -3.71 16.96 -2.78
C TYR A 177 -3.69 16.18 -4.11
N VAL A 178 -4.11 14.91 -4.11
CA VAL A 178 -4.14 14.08 -5.34
C VAL A 178 -5.25 14.50 -6.29
N LYS A 179 -6.45 14.84 -5.78
CA LYS A 179 -7.53 15.43 -6.58
C LYS A 179 -7.08 16.76 -7.20
N SER A 180 -6.31 17.56 -6.47
CA SER A 180 -5.76 18.82 -7.00
C SER A 180 -4.86 18.61 -8.22
N ASN A 181 -4.05 17.54 -8.26
CA ASN A 181 -3.17 17.26 -9.40
C ASN A 181 -3.95 16.84 -10.66
N LEU A 182 -4.97 15.99 -10.52
CA LEU A 182 -5.83 15.61 -11.66
C LEU A 182 -6.69 16.78 -12.14
N LEU A 183 -7.16 17.64 -11.22
CA LEU A 183 -7.87 18.86 -11.54
C LEU A 183 -6.98 19.85 -12.31
N ASN A 184 -5.70 19.98 -11.94
CA ASN A 184 -4.73 20.78 -12.69
C ASN A 184 -4.56 20.29 -14.14
N CYS A 185 -4.59 18.96 -14.37
CA CYS A 185 -4.55 18.41 -15.73
C CYS A 185 -5.80 18.79 -16.54
N LEU A 186 -6.98 18.88 -15.90
CA LEU A 186 -8.20 19.38 -16.55
C LEU A 186 -8.10 20.87 -16.92
N PHE A 187 -7.50 21.69 -16.06
CA PHE A 187 -7.25 23.10 -16.37
C PHE A 187 -6.24 23.29 -17.50
N GLU A 188 -5.22 22.44 -17.58
CA GLU A 188 -4.27 22.42 -18.69
C GLU A 188 -5.00 22.16 -20.02
N LEU A 189 -5.91 21.19 -20.08
CA LEU A 189 -6.75 20.95 -21.27
C LEU A 189 -7.62 22.15 -21.63
N LYS A 190 -8.23 22.80 -20.63
CA LYS A 190 -9.04 24.01 -20.84
C LYS A 190 -8.23 25.13 -21.49
N GLN A 191 -7.05 25.42 -20.95
CA GLN A 191 -6.16 26.45 -21.50
C GLN A 191 -5.71 26.13 -22.93
N ILE A 192 -5.47 24.85 -23.24
CA ILE A 192 -5.14 24.42 -24.59
C ILE A 192 -6.32 24.66 -25.55
N GLU A 193 -7.55 24.34 -25.13
CA GLU A 193 -8.76 24.59 -25.93
C GLU A 193 -9.02 26.08 -26.18
N GLU A 194 -9.00 26.90 -25.13
CA GLU A 194 -9.21 28.35 -25.22
C GLU A 194 -8.17 28.98 -26.15
N SER A 195 -6.89 28.63 -25.97
CA SER A 195 -5.82 29.07 -26.85
C SER A 195 -6.03 28.61 -28.30
N TYR A 196 -6.60 27.42 -28.54
CA TYR A 196 -6.90 26.96 -29.90
C TYR A 196 -8.02 27.80 -30.52
N LYS A 197 -9.11 28.06 -29.78
CA LYS A 197 -10.23 28.88 -30.26
C LYS A 197 -9.79 30.31 -30.61
N GLU A 198 -8.98 30.94 -29.77
CA GLU A 198 -8.49 32.31 -29.99
C GLU A 198 -7.58 32.45 -31.21
N ASN A 199 -6.80 31.41 -31.50
CA ASN A 199 -5.81 31.45 -32.59
C ASN A 199 -6.32 30.80 -33.89
N LYS A 200 -7.52 30.21 -33.88
CA LYS A 200 -8.18 29.63 -35.06
C LYS A 200 -8.46 30.73 -36.09
N GLY A 201 -7.92 30.56 -37.30
CA GLY A 201 -8.08 31.53 -38.41
C GLY A 201 -7.00 32.63 -38.50
N LEU A 202 -6.05 32.69 -37.56
CA LEU A 202 -4.91 33.64 -37.61
C LEU A 202 -3.66 33.08 -38.30
N GLN A 203 -3.60 31.78 -38.58
CA GLN A 203 -2.42 31.11 -39.14
C GLN A 203 -2.61 30.71 -40.61
N ILE A 204 -1.54 30.87 -41.41
CA ILE A 204 -1.53 30.63 -42.87
C ILE A 204 -1.55 29.14 -43.22
N PHE A 205 -1.03 28.27 -42.33
CA PHE A 205 -0.96 26.81 -42.55
C PHE A 205 -1.69 26.04 -41.44
N ASP A 206 -2.91 25.60 -41.74
CA ASP A 206 -3.80 24.91 -40.79
C ASP A 206 -3.20 23.60 -40.22
N ASN A 207 -2.42 22.87 -41.00
CA ASN A 207 -1.78 21.62 -40.56
C ASN A 207 -0.63 21.82 -39.56
N ASP A 208 0.22 22.84 -39.78
CA ASP A 208 1.31 23.16 -38.85
C ASP A 208 0.75 23.67 -37.52
N TYR A 209 -0.33 24.45 -37.60
CA TYR A 209 -1.08 24.92 -36.45
C TYR A 209 -1.68 23.76 -35.64
N LYS A 210 -2.40 22.82 -36.28
CA LYS A 210 -2.93 21.60 -35.63
C LYS A 210 -1.84 20.78 -34.94
N LYS A 211 -0.66 20.67 -35.56
CA LYS A 211 0.49 19.93 -35.01
C LYS A 211 0.99 20.53 -33.69
N ILE A 212 1.00 21.85 -33.55
CA ILE A 212 1.39 22.53 -32.29
C ILE A 212 0.46 22.12 -31.15
N TYR A 213 -0.85 22.13 -31.37
CA TYR A 213 -1.82 21.79 -30.33
C TYR A 213 -1.85 20.30 -30.02
N ILE A 214 -1.62 19.44 -31.02
CA ILE A 214 -1.38 18.01 -30.78
C ILE A 214 -0.20 17.78 -29.83
N ASN A 215 0.91 18.50 -30.02
CA ASN A 215 2.06 18.38 -29.13
C ASN A 215 1.74 18.85 -27.70
N LYS A 216 0.98 19.93 -27.55
CA LYS A 216 0.49 20.38 -26.23
C LYS A 216 -0.42 19.33 -25.57
N LEU A 217 -1.36 18.73 -26.32
CA LEU A 217 -2.23 17.67 -25.82
C LEU A 217 -1.45 16.39 -25.45
N LYS A 218 -0.38 16.08 -26.18
CA LYS A 218 0.56 14.99 -25.86
C LYS A 218 1.26 15.25 -24.52
N GLU A 219 1.75 16.46 -24.30
CA GLU A 219 2.38 16.86 -23.04
C GLU A 219 1.40 16.81 -21.87
N ALA A 220 0.22 17.40 -22.02
CA ALA A 220 -0.86 17.35 -21.03
C ALA A 220 -1.26 15.90 -20.70
N SER A 221 -1.35 15.03 -21.72
CA SER A 221 -1.66 13.60 -21.53
C SER A 221 -0.54 12.84 -20.82
N ASN A 222 0.72 13.20 -21.07
CA ASN A 222 1.85 12.64 -20.32
C ASN A 222 1.81 13.09 -18.85
N ASN A 223 1.53 14.38 -18.58
CA ASN A 223 1.37 14.92 -17.24
C ASN A 223 0.22 14.25 -16.49
N PHE A 224 -0.92 14.07 -17.14
CA PHE A 224 -2.05 13.31 -16.62
C PHE A 224 -1.67 11.86 -16.28
N CYS A 225 -0.95 11.18 -17.17
CA CYS A 225 -0.47 9.82 -16.91
C CYS A 225 0.49 9.76 -15.70
N ILE A 226 1.39 10.74 -15.54
CA ILE A 226 2.29 10.84 -14.38
C ILE A 226 1.49 11.05 -13.10
N ASN A 227 0.49 11.94 -13.12
CA ASN A 227 -0.34 12.21 -11.95
C ASN A 227 -1.27 11.04 -11.61
N MET A 228 -1.75 10.29 -12.60
CA MET A 228 -2.47 9.03 -12.38
C MET A 228 -1.62 7.99 -11.65
N LYS A 229 -0.31 7.92 -11.92
CA LYS A 229 0.60 7.05 -11.15
C LYS A 229 0.75 7.45 -9.69
N LYS A 230 0.53 8.72 -9.37
CA LYS A 230 0.58 9.23 -7.99
C LYS A 230 -0.75 9.06 -7.25
N VAL A 231 -1.77 8.48 -7.90
CA VAL A 231 -3.03 8.15 -7.24
C VAL A 231 -2.78 6.94 -6.37
N ASN A 232 -2.47 7.21 -5.11
CA ASN A 232 -2.36 6.19 -4.09
C ASN A 232 -3.76 5.92 -3.53
N LEU A 233 -4.39 4.86 -4.04
CA LEU A 233 -5.64 4.32 -3.51
C LEU A 233 -5.39 3.18 -2.52
N SER A 234 -4.20 3.15 -1.88
CA SER A 234 -3.83 2.16 -0.87
C SER A 234 -5.05 1.84 -0.03
N PHE A 235 -5.28 0.54 0.17
CA PHE A 235 -6.46 0.00 0.82
C PHE A 235 -6.86 0.81 2.05
N ASN A 236 -7.75 1.79 1.88
CA ASN A 236 -8.51 2.41 2.95
C ASN A 236 -9.62 1.45 3.40
N VAL A 237 -9.32 0.15 3.43
CA VAL A 237 -10.21 -0.88 3.97
C VAL A 237 -10.40 -0.68 5.48
N TYR A 238 -9.53 0.10 6.13
CA TYR A 238 -9.61 0.43 7.55
C TYR A 238 -9.66 1.95 7.83
N ASN A 239 -10.35 2.72 6.96
CA ASN A 239 -10.58 4.15 7.21
C ASN A 239 -11.70 4.47 8.21
N ASP A 240 -12.33 3.45 8.81
CA ASP A 240 -13.10 3.66 10.03
C ASP A 240 -12.12 3.72 11.19
N LYS A 241 -11.62 4.92 11.52
CA LYS A 241 -10.98 5.31 12.79
C LYS A 241 -10.53 4.13 13.68
N VAL A 242 -9.64 3.27 13.21
CA VAL A 242 -9.12 2.20 14.06
C VAL A 242 -8.00 2.83 14.85
N CYS A 243 -8.37 3.45 15.96
CA CYS A 243 -7.43 3.66 17.06
C CYS A 243 -7.12 2.26 17.59
N VAL A 244 -6.08 1.64 17.04
CA VAL A 244 -5.64 0.31 17.46
C VAL A 244 -5.08 0.47 18.87
N LYS A 245 -5.81 0.00 19.87
CA LYS A 245 -5.30 -0.01 21.25
C LYS A 245 -4.00 -0.82 21.29
N ASN A 246 -3.07 -0.50 22.20
CA ASN A 246 -1.78 -1.22 22.28
C ASN A 246 -1.93 -2.74 22.32
N THR A 247 -2.97 -3.25 22.99
CA THR A 247 -3.32 -4.68 23.01
C THR A 247 -3.69 -5.25 21.64
N GLU A 248 -4.40 -4.49 20.81
CA GLU A 248 -4.74 -4.87 19.44
C GLU A 248 -3.50 -4.81 18.52
N PHE A 249 -2.59 -3.86 18.74
CA PHE A 249 -1.36 -3.79 17.97
C PHE A 249 -0.40 -4.92 18.34
N CYS A 250 -0.30 -5.28 19.63
CA CYS A 250 0.41 -6.48 20.08
C CYS A 250 -0.16 -7.74 19.43
N ASN A 251 -1.49 -7.86 19.31
CA ASN A 251 -2.12 -8.96 18.57
C ASN A 251 -1.68 -9.04 17.11
N LEU A 252 -1.50 -7.90 16.44
CA LEU A 252 -1.01 -7.86 15.06
C LEU A 252 0.45 -8.30 14.96
N ILE A 253 1.33 -7.87 15.88
CA ILE A 253 2.72 -8.35 15.95
C ILE A 253 2.75 -9.86 16.14
N ILE A 254 1.97 -10.39 17.08
CA ILE A 254 1.90 -11.83 17.36
C ILE A 254 1.41 -12.60 16.13
N ARG A 255 0.41 -12.08 15.42
CA ARG A 255 -0.05 -12.66 14.15
C ARG A 255 1.05 -12.65 13.10
N ALA A 256 1.80 -11.55 12.95
CA ALA A 256 2.91 -11.45 12.02
C ALA A 256 3.99 -12.50 12.33
N ILE A 257 4.40 -12.60 13.60
CA ILE A 257 5.35 -13.61 14.08
C ILE A 257 4.82 -15.03 13.81
N HIS A 258 3.55 -15.30 14.10
CA HIS A 258 2.95 -16.61 13.84
C HIS A 258 2.97 -16.94 12.34
N GLN A 259 2.67 -15.99 11.46
CA GLN A 259 2.74 -16.19 10.01
C GLN A 259 4.16 -16.48 9.55
N MET A 260 5.16 -15.77 10.09
CA MET A 260 6.57 -16.07 9.81
C MET A 260 6.99 -17.45 10.29
N LYS A 261 6.49 -17.92 11.43
CA LYS A 261 6.76 -19.28 11.91
C LYS A 261 6.09 -20.35 11.03
N LEU A 262 4.86 -20.10 10.58
CA LEU A 262 4.10 -21.03 9.72
C LEU A 262 4.70 -21.11 8.31
N HIS A 263 5.06 -19.96 7.76
CA HIS A 263 5.63 -19.80 6.42
C HIS A 263 7.09 -19.36 6.52
N ARG A 264 7.93 -20.20 7.14
CA ARG A 264 9.34 -19.88 7.44
C ARG A 264 10.06 -19.28 6.22
N PRO A 265 10.50 -18.01 6.30
CA PRO A 265 11.25 -17.37 5.22
C PRO A 265 12.54 -18.10 4.90
N ASP A 266 13.04 -17.92 3.67
CA ASP A 266 14.24 -18.62 3.20
C ASP A 266 15.47 -18.35 4.06
N TYR A 267 15.68 -17.12 4.52
CA TYR A 267 16.82 -16.79 5.40
C TYR A 267 16.76 -17.56 6.73
N VAL A 268 15.55 -17.81 7.28
CA VAL A 268 15.36 -18.64 8.49
C VAL A 268 15.62 -20.12 8.17
N ARG A 269 15.06 -20.63 7.07
CA ARG A 269 15.28 -22.03 6.65
C ARG A 269 16.76 -22.32 6.40
N ASN A 270 17.43 -21.41 5.72
CA ASN A 270 18.85 -21.50 5.40
C ASN A 270 19.72 -21.43 6.66
N TYR A 271 19.37 -20.57 7.63
CA TYR A 271 20.04 -20.52 8.93
C TYR A 271 19.92 -21.84 9.70
N ILE A 272 18.72 -22.42 9.74
CA ILE A 272 18.46 -23.70 10.42
C ILE A 272 19.23 -24.84 9.73
N ALA A 273 19.25 -24.86 8.40
CA ALA A 273 19.91 -25.90 7.61
C ALA A 273 21.44 -25.78 7.60
N ASN A 274 21.96 -24.55 7.67
CA ASN A 274 23.38 -24.25 7.62
C ASN A 274 23.73 -23.15 8.64
N SER A 275 24.27 -23.57 9.79
CA SER A 275 24.60 -22.69 10.91
C SER A 275 25.71 -21.67 10.62
N SER A 276 26.34 -21.70 9.43
CA SER A 276 27.33 -20.70 9.01
C SER A 276 26.70 -19.45 8.36
N ILE A 277 25.42 -19.48 8.01
CA ILE A 277 24.71 -18.32 7.48
C ILE A 277 24.39 -17.38 8.65
N ALA A 278 24.69 -16.09 8.49
CA ALA A 278 24.37 -15.08 9.49
C ALA A 278 22.96 -14.53 9.25
N LEU A 279 22.07 -14.63 10.25
CA LEU A 279 20.79 -13.90 10.26
C LEU A 279 21.02 -12.38 10.16
N GLN A 280 20.16 -11.60 9.54
CA GLN A 280 20.27 -10.13 9.57
C GLN A 280 19.00 -9.51 10.15
N GLU A 281 19.15 -8.43 10.93
CA GLU A 281 18.01 -7.70 11.51
C GLU A 281 17.07 -7.18 10.42
N GLU A 282 17.67 -6.69 9.33
CA GLU A 282 16.99 -6.21 8.13
C GLU A 282 16.04 -7.25 7.51
N ASP A 283 16.41 -8.54 7.49
CA ASP A 283 15.55 -9.60 6.93
C ASP A 283 14.24 -9.74 7.73
N PHE A 284 14.32 -9.64 9.05
CA PHE A 284 13.15 -9.70 9.94
C PHE A 284 12.33 -8.42 9.88
N ARG A 285 13.01 -7.27 9.87
CA ARG A 285 12.40 -5.95 9.67
C ARG A 285 11.56 -5.93 8.40
N ASP A 286 12.13 -6.35 7.28
CA ASP A 286 11.47 -6.30 5.97
C ASP A 286 10.29 -7.27 5.92
N THR A 287 10.43 -8.46 6.50
CA THR A 287 9.34 -9.46 6.54
C THR A 287 8.16 -8.98 7.40
N ILE A 288 8.43 -8.44 8.59
CA ILE A 288 7.38 -7.89 9.47
C ILE A 288 6.83 -6.58 8.89
N GLY A 289 7.68 -5.72 8.35
CA GLY A 289 7.29 -4.48 7.66
C GLY A 289 6.37 -4.75 6.50
N PHE A 290 6.61 -5.82 5.74
CA PHE A 290 5.73 -6.29 4.68
C PHE A 290 4.36 -6.76 5.20
N PHE A 291 4.31 -7.43 6.36
CA PHE A 291 3.05 -7.79 6.99
C PHE A 291 2.26 -6.53 7.38
N PHE A 292 2.91 -5.54 7.98
CA PHE A 292 2.26 -4.31 8.41
C PHE A 292 1.91 -3.37 7.26
N SER A 293 2.63 -3.39 6.14
CA SER A 293 2.31 -2.56 4.96
C SER A 293 1.00 -2.97 4.28
N ALA A 294 0.49 -4.17 4.58
CA ALA A 294 -0.86 -4.59 4.21
C ALA A 294 -1.97 -3.87 4.99
N ILE A 295 -1.64 -3.24 6.12
CA ILE A 295 -2.60 -2.69 7.09
C ILE A 295 -2.38 -1.18 7.31
N PHE A 296 -1.13 -0.73 7.29
CA PHE A 296 -0.72 0.63 7.65
C PHE A 296 0.30 1.20 6.66
N TYR A 297 0.52 2.51 6.74
CA TYR A 297 1.70 3.10 6.14
C TYR A 297 2.93 2.74 6.98
N VAL A 298 3.96 2.19 6.31
CA VAL A 298 5.20 1.73 6.95
C VAL A 298 6.37 2.46 6.34
N SER A 299 7.28 2.94 7.18
CA SER A 299 8.59 3.41 6.79
C SER A 299 9.69 2.72 7.58
N SER A 300 10.88 2.63 6.98
CA SER A 300 12.05 1.97 7.56
C SER A 300 13.27 2.88 7.44
N GLU A 301 14.25 2.71 8.33
CA GLU A 301 15.52 3.45 8.30
C GLU A 301 15.36 4.98 8.37
N GLU A 302 14.25 5.48 8.93
CA GLU A 302 14.03 6.91 9.09
C GLU A 302 14.95 7.48 10.18
N TRP A 303 15.56 8.64 9.88
CA TRP A 303 16.29 9.40 10.87
C TRP A 303 15.35 9.93 11.95
N ARG A 304 15.69 9.66 13.21
CA ARG A 304 15.06 10.23 14.42
C ARG A 304 16.10 10.99 15.24
N LYS A 305 15.75 11.41 16.47
CA LYS A 305 16.55 12.30 17.33
C LYS A 305 18.04 12.05 17.17
N GLU A 306 18.46 10.80 17.44
CA GLU A 306 19.87 10.38 17.33
C GLU A 306 19.98 8.95 16.78
N GLY A 307 19.64 8.75 15.50
CA GLY A 307 19.87 7.47 14.80
C GLY A 307 18.78 7.11 13.81
N ARG A 308 18.88 5.92 13.22
CA ARG A 308 17.87 5.35 12.31
C ARG A 308 17.06 4.29 13.03
N THR A 309 15.74 4.43 13.00
CA THR A 309 14.82 3.40 13.52
C THR A 309 14.61 2.31 12.48
N ASP A 310 14.52 1.07 12.91
CA ASP A 310 14.26 -0.05 11.99
C ASP A 310 12.89 0.10 11.31
N LEU A 311 11.80 0.25 12.08
CA LEU A 311 10.46 0.31 11.51
C LEU A 311 9.56 1.33 12.22
N ILE A 312 8.85 2.13 11.43
CA ILE A 312 7.83 3.07 11.89
C ILE A 312 6.52 2.76 11.17
N ILE A 313 5.48 2.52 11.96
CA ILE A 313 4.13 2.27 11.48
C ILE A 313 3.28 3.47 11.82
N LYS A 314 2.84 4.22 10.80
CA LYS A 314 1.98 5.39 10.98
C LYS A 314 0.54 4.93 11.17
N MET A 315 -0.04 5.34 12.28
CA MET A 315 -1.43 5.06 12.66
C MET A 315 -2.36 6.14 12.09
N ASN A 316 -3.62 5.77 11.90
CA ASN A 316 -4.61 6.63 11.25
C ASN A 316 -5.03 7.84 12.12
N ASP A 317 -4.70 7.85 13.41
CA ASP A 317 -4.95 8.94 14.35
C ASP A 317 -3.79 9.96 14.45
N ASN A 318 -2.89 9.98 13.46
CA ASN A 318 -1.61 10.67 13.46
C ASN A 318 -0.60 10.14 14.50
N GLY A 319 -0.91 9.05 15.21
CA GLY A 319 0.05 8.33 16.04
C GLY A 319 1.06 7.55 15.21
N GLN A 320 2.10 7.06 15.86
CA GLN A 320 3.08 6.17 15.25
C GLN A 320 3.47 5.06 16.23
N LYS A 321 3.82 3.89 15.72
CA LYS A 321 4.40 2.80 16.50
C LYS A 321 5.79 2.50 15.97
N ILE A 322 6.78 2.55 16.85
CA ILE A 322 8.19 2.30 16.54
C ILE A 322 8.52 0.87 16.94
N ILE A 323 9.04 0.08 16.00
CA ILE A 323 9.49 -1.29 16.24
C ILE A 323 11.00 -1.36 15.98
N GLU A 324 11.74 -1.86 16.96
CA GLU A 324 13.17 -2.16 16.88
C GLU A 324 13.39 -3.68 16.83
N PHE A 325 14.33 -4.12 16.00
CA PHE A 325 14.72 -5.51 15.84
C PHE A 325 16.13 -5.71 16.39
N LYS A 326 16.33 -6.80 17.13
CA LYS A 326 17.67 -7.23 17.54
C LYS A 326 17.84 -8.73 17.43
N ILE A 327 19.04 -9.16 17.07
CA ILE A 327 19.42 -10.57 17.13
C ILE A 327 20.14 -10.84 18.47
N TRP A 328 19.63 -11.80 19.23
CA TRP A 328 20.21 -12.19 20.50
C TRP A 328 21.67 -12.64 20.35
N GLY A 329 22.56 -12.06 21.17
CA GLY A 329 23.98 -12.41 21.19
C GLY A 329 24.83 -11.72 20.11
N ARG A 330 24.28 -10.74 19.38
CA ARG A 330 25.04 -9.86 18.48
C ARG A 330 25.44 -8.56 19.17
N ASN A 331 25.89 -7.56 18.41
CA ASN A 331 26.22 -6.26 18.95
C ASN A 331 24.95 -5.58 19.45
N ASP A 332 25.09 -4.81 20.54
CA ASP A 332 24.12 -3.82 21.05
C ASP A 332 22.73 -4.34 21.47
N TYR A 333 22.44 -5.65 21.36
CA TYR A 333 21.15 -6.24 21.78
C TYR A 333 20.81 -6.02 23.27
N LYS A 334 21.82 -5.77 24.11
CA LYS A 334 21.65 -5.45 25.55
C LYS A 334 21.20 -4.02 25.78
N GLU A 335 21.49 -3.12 24.83
CA GLU A 335 21.21 -1.69 24.92
C GLU A 335 19.91 -1.31 24.20
N VAL A 336 19.20 -2.30 23.63
CA VAL A 336 18.01 -2.10 22.78
C VAL A 336 16.93 -1.25 23.44
N VAL A 337 16.72 -1.40 24.75
CA VAL A 337 15.72 -0.60 25.47
C VAL A 337 16.12 0.86 25.53
N GLN A 338 17.38 1.13 25.88
CA GLN A 338 17.94 2.48 25.94
C GLN A 338 17.93 3.14 24.55
N GLN A 339 18.28 2.36 23.52
CA GLN A 339 18.22 2.81 22.12
C GLN A 339 16.80 3.27 21.75
N VAL A 340 15.78 2.49 22.08
CA VAL A 340 14.37 2.86 21.81
C VAL A 340 13.94 4.08 22.62
N THR A 341 14.20 4.11 23.93
CA THR A 341 13.69 5.17 24.82
C THR A 341 14.42 6.51 24.68
N GLU A 342 15.73 6.50 24.45
CA GLU A 342 16.55 7.73 24.41
C GLU A 342 16.71 8.28 22.99
N ARG A 343 16.89 7.41 21.98
CA ARG A 343 17.23 7.83 20.62
C ARG A 343 16.03 7.92 19.68
N TYR A 344 14.99 7.10 19.90
CA TYR A 344 13.90 6.93 18.92
C TYR A 344 12.58 7.55 19.36
N LEU A 345 12.17 7.30 20.60
CA LEU A 345 10.92 7.85 21.14
C LEU A 345 11.08 9.34 21.48
N THR A 346 10.05 10.11 21.12
CA THR A 346 9.90 11.54 21.44
C THR A 346 8.96 11.74 22.62
N GLU A 347 8.89 12.96 23.16
CA GLU A 347 7.95 13.30 24.24
C GLU A 347 6.47 13.15 23.84
N PHE A 348 6.19 13.06 22.53
CA PHE A 348 4.87 12.81 21.97
C PHE A 348 4.54 11.32 21.80
N ASP A 349 5.53 10.44 21.97
CA ASP A 349 5.35 9.00 21.91
C ASP A 349 5.08 8.43 23.31
N SER A 350 4.17 7.47 23.40
CA SER A 350 3.86 6.78 24.67
C SER A 350 4.46 5.37 24.77
N ASP A 351 4.71 4.73 23.63
CA ASP A 351 5.03 3.30 23.58
C ASP A 351 6.07 2.95 22.49
N GLY A 352 6.94 1.98 22.81
CA GLY A 352 7.88 1.36 21.88
C GLY A 352 7.73 -0.16 21.84
N TYR A 353 8.21 -0.79 20.76
CA TYR A 353 8.08 -2.22 20.53
C TYR A 353 9.43 -2.81 20.16
N ILE A 354 9.77 -3.95 20.73
CA ILE A 354 11.05 -4.63 20.49
C ILE A 354 10.76 -6.07 20.09
N ILE A 355 11.31 -6.50 18.96
CA ILE A 355 11.31 -7.89 18.52
C ILE A 355 12.73 -8.44 18.66
N MET A 356 12.93 -9.27 19.69
CA MET A 356 14.17 -9.97 19.94
C MET A 356 14.17 -11.32 19.21
N VAL A 357 15.06 -11.49 18.25
CA VAL A 357 15.23 -12.72 17.49
C VAL A 357 16.20 -13.65 18.22
N ASN A 358 15.72 -14.81 18.65
CA ASN A 358 16.53 -15.85 19.25
C ASN A 358 16.95 -16.88 18.19
N GLY A 359 18.21 -16.80 17.78
CA GLY A 359 18.87 -17.79 16.92
C GLY A 359 19.42 -19.01 17.67
N ASN A 360 19.23 -19.13 18.98
CA ASN A 360 19.70 -20.29 19.73
C ASN A 360 18.59 -21.34 19.89
N LYS A 361 18.98 -22.61 20.01
CA LYS A 361 18.05 -23.70 20.38
C LYS A 361 17.57 -23.61 21.84
N LYS A 362 18.32 -22.92 22.69
CA LYS A 362 17.96 -22.72 24.10
C LYS A 362 17.12 -21.45 24.23
N SER A 363 16.18 -21.47 25.17
CA SER A 363 15.43 -20.28 25.56
C SER A 363 16.38 -19.20 26.08
N ILE A 364 16.09 -17.95 25.73
CA ILE A 364 16.78 -16.75 26.21
C ILE A 364 15.95 -15.96 27.22
N LYS A 365 14.73 -16.42 27.52
CA LYS A 365 13.70 -15.69 28.28
C LYS A 365 14.25 -15.06 29.56
N ASP A 366 14.79 -15.87 30.46
CA ASP A 366 15.18 -15.41 31.80
C ASP A 366 16.30 -14.36 31.73
N LYS A 367 17.31 -14.60 30.87
CA LYS A 367 18.41 -13.66 30.65
C LYS A 367 17.96 -12.38 29.95
N TYR A 368 17.00 -12.49 29.03
CA TYR A 368 16.47 -11.31 28.35
C TYR A 368 15.67 -10.44 29.32
N ILE A 369 14.86 -11.05 30.19
CA ILE A 369 14.15 -10.35 31.27
C ILE A 369 15.14 -9.60 32.16
N GLU A 370 16.21 -10.27 32.61
CA GLU A 370 17.28 -9.64 33.40
C GLU A 370 17.86 -8.37 32.73
N TYR A 371 18.02 -8.40 31.41
CA TYR A 371 18.54 -7.24 30.67
C TYR A 371 17.53 -6.10 30.54
N ILE A 372 16.27 -6.40 30.23
CA ILE A 372 15.25 -5.35 30.05
C ILE A 372 14.75 -4.75 31.37
N THR A 373 15.00 -5.40 32.51
CA THR A 373 14.70 -4.87 33.85
C THR A 373 15.93 -4.28 34.55
N ASN A 374 17.02 -4.02 33.82
CA ASN A 374 18.21 -3.42 34.39
C ASN A 374 17.96 -1.92 34.68
N GLU A 375 18.33 -1.45 35.87
CA GLU A 375 18.21 -0.04 36.30
C GLU A 375 18.88 0.93 35.33
N ASN A 376 19.99 0.53 34.68
CA ASN A 376 20.72 1.36 33.72
C ASN A 376 19.88 1.73 32.48
N ALA A 377 18.80 1.00 32.18
CA ALA A 377 17.87 1.32 31.09
C ALA A 377 16.71 2.23 31.56
N GLY A 378 16.81 2.84 32.74
CA GLY A 378 15.75 3.65 33.33
C GLY A 378 14.51 2.84 33.70
N TYR A 379 14.64 1.53 33.94
CA TYR A 379 13.54 0.66 34.31
C TYR A 379 12.83 1.14 35.58
N ILE A 380 11.50 1.12 35.56
CA ILE A 380 10.68 1.41 36.73
C ILE A 380 10.40 0.11 37.47
N ASP A 381 10.81 0.04 38.74
CA ASP A 381 10.61 -1.13 39.58
C ASP A 381 9.15 -1.60 39.60
N ASN A 382 8.98 -2.93 39.57
CA ASN A 382 7.68 -3.62 39.57
C ASN A 382 6.77 -3.25 38.38
N SER A 383 7.33 -2.79 37.25
CA SER A 383 6.55 -2.46 36.05
C SER A 383 6.50 -3.58 35.00
N LEU A 384 7.24 -4.67 35.18
CA LEU A 384 7.21 -5.84 34.31
C LEU A 384 5.86 -6.58 34.39
N ASN A 385 5.15 -6.64 33.27
CA ASN A 385 3.92 -7.40 33.10
C ASN A 385 4.09 -8.50 32.06
N TYR A 386 3.44 -9.64 32.31
CA TYR A 386 3.43 -10.81 31.44
C TYR A 386 2.06 -10.95 30.78
N TYR A 387 2.04 -11.15 29.47
CA TYR A 387 0.83 -11.35 28.71
C TYR A 387 0.92 -12.61 27.87
N THR A 388 -0.22 -13.25 27.62
CA THR A 388 -0.31 -14.42 26.74
C THR A 388 -1.51 -14.29 25.82
N ILE A 389 -1.27 -14.43 24.52
CA ILE A 389 -2.29 -14.38 23.48
C ILE A 389 -2.03 -15.52 22.51
N SER A 390 -3.03 -16.39 22.31
CA SER A 390 -2.94 -17.53 21.37
C SER A 390 -1.67 -18.37 21.58
N ASN A 391 -1.33 -18.65 22.84
CA ASN A 391 -0.12 -19.37 23.28
C ASN A 391 1.22 -18.67 22.97
N PHE A 392 1.20 -17.40 22.58
CA PHE A 392 2.39 -16.56 22.47
C PHE A 392 2.52 -15.68 23.71
N GLU A 393 3.67 -15.72 24.37
CA GLU A 393 3.99 -14.88 25.53
C GLU A 393 4.75 -13.62 25.08
N TYR A 394 4.36 -12.47 25.60
CA TYR A 394 5.08 -11.20 25.43
C TYR A 394 5.09 -10.41 26.74
N TYR A 395 5.98 -9.44 26.83
CA TYR A 395 6.22 -8.67 28.06
C TYR A 395 5.97 -7.19 27.83
N GLU A 396 5.58 -6.48 28.88
CA GLU A 396 5.57 -5.02 28.93
C GLU A 396 6.43 -4.57 30.10
N THR A 397 7.29 -3.59 29.89
CA THR A 397 8.01 -2.88 30.95
C THR A 397 7.74 -1.39 30.85
N ARG A 398 8.05 -0.63 31.90
CA ARG A 398 8.05 0.83 31.86
C ARG A 398 9.43 1.38 32.15
N HIS A 399 9.77 2.43 31.41
CA HIS A 399 11.08 3.07 31.45
C HIS A 399 10.93 4.57 31.57
N ARG A 400 11.67 5.18 32.50
CA ARG A 400 11.69 6.63 32.70
C ARG A 400 12.99 7.20 32.16
N THR A 401 12.85 8.21 31.31
CA THR A 401 13.95 9.07 30.86
C THR A 401 13.84 10.43 31.56
N ALA A 402 14.78 11.34 31.28
CA ALA A 402 14.71 12.71 31.77
C ALA A 402 13.45 13.48 31.29
N PHE A 403 12.82 13.03 30.19
CA PHE A 403 11.76 13.78 29.50
C PHE A 403 10.38 13.12 29.62
N SER A 404 10.31 11.78 29.63
CA SER A 404 9.03 11.06 29.64
C SER A 404 9.17 9.65 30.21
N GLU A 405 8.01 9.04 30.54
CA GLU A 405 7.84 7.64 30.87
C GLU A 405 7.24 6.90 29.67
N TYR A 406 7.89 5.83 29.24
CA TYR A 406 7.49 5.04 28.08
C TYR A 406 7.11 3.62 28.48
N ARG A 407 6.14 3.04 27.78
CA ARG A 407 5.83 1.60 27.84
C ARG A 407 6.56 0.88 26.72
N ILE A 408 7.28 -0.19 27.02
CA ILE A 408 8.00 -0.96 26.03
C ILE A 408 7.43 -2.37 25.98
N TYR A 409 7.02 -2.80 24.78
CA TYR A 409 6.47 -4.13 24.53
C TYR A 409 7.53 -5.02 23.90
N HIS A 410 7.73 -6.21 24.45
CA HIS A 410 8.82 -7.10 24.12
C HIS A 410 8.31 -8.44 23.60
N PHE A 411 8.76 -8.82 22.39
CA PHE A 411 8.41 -10.08 21.74
C PHE A 411 9.68 -10.88 21.47
N ILE A 412 9.64 -12.19 21.74
CA ILE A 412 10.76 -13.08 21.42
C ILE A 412 10.38 -13.97 20.23
N TYR A 413 11.07 -13.80 19.11
CA TYR A 413 10.97 -14.69 17.96
C TYR A 413 12.02 -15.80 18.07
N ASN A 414 11.63 -16.96 18.60
CA ASN A 414 12.50 -18.15 18.59
C ASN A 414 12.46 -18.84 17.23
N ILE A 415 13.63 -19.00 16.62
CA ILE A 415 13.76 -19.62 15.29
C ILE A 415 13.51 -21.14 15.30
N PHE A 416 13.82 -21.79 16.41
CA PHE A 416 13.71 -23.25 16.55
C PHE A 416 12.37 -23.74 17.12
N ASP A 417 11.45 -22.81 17.41
CA ASP A 417 10.08 -23.12 17.84
C ASP A 417 9.19 -23.56 16.67
#